data_AF-A0A2T4VWX7-F1
#
_entry.id   AF-A0A2T4VWX7-F1
#
_cell.length_a   1.000
_cell.length_b   1.000
_cell.length_c   1.000
_cell.angle_alpha   90.00
_cell.angle_beta   90.00
_cell.angle_gamma   90.00
#
_symmetry.space_group_name_H-M   'P 1'
#
loop_
_entity.id
_entity.type
_entity.pdbx_description
1 polymer ?
#
loop_
_entity_poly.entity_id
_entity_poly.type
_entity_poly.pdbx_seq_one_letter_code
_entity_poly.pdbx_strand_id
1 'polypeptide(L)'
;MFANPVAFGDWFKGQCKKSGLPNDCGCHGLRKAGATILANAGASSYELMAMYGWSKSNMAEVYTKDADRKKLASYTVNLLAKNI
;
A
#
# COMPACT_ATOMS: atom_id res chain seq x y z
N MET A 1 12.32 12.95 -21.56
CA MET A 1 12.46 11.67 -20.84
C MET A 1 13.54 11.85 -19.77
N PHE A 2 13.38 11.34 -18.54
CA PHE A 2 14.40 11.50 -17.48
C PHE A 2 15.66 10.71 -17.81
N ALA A 3 16.83 11.23 -17.44
CA ALA A 3 18.12 10.62 -17.77
C ALA A 3 18.35 9.28 -17.06
N ASN A 4 17.81 9.10 -15.86
CA ASN A 4 17.90 7.87 -15.08
C ASN A 4 16.77 7.81 -14.01
N PRO A 5 16.56 6.67 -13.33
CA PRO A 5 15.50 6.53 -12.32
C PRO A 5 15.62 7.49 -11.13
N VAL A 6 16.86 7.87 -10.76
CA VAL A 6 17.11 8.81 -9.66
C VAL A 6 16.61 10.20 -10.03
N ALA A 7 16.91 10.66 -11.25
CA ALA A 7 16.46 11.95 -11.77
C ALA A 7 14.93 12.06 -11.81
N PHE A 8 14.22 10.96 -12.12
CA PHE A 8 12.77 10.93 -12.01
C PHE A 8 12.29 11.06 -10.55
N GLY A 9 12.90 10.31 -9.64
CA GLY A 9 12.57 10.35 -8.21
C GLY A 9 12.76 11.74 -7.60
N ASP A 10 13.84 12.43 -7.95
CA ASP A 10 14.13 13.78 -7.48
C ASP A 10 13.15 14.81 -8.06
N TRP A 11 12.85 14.71 -9.36
CA TRP A 11 11.81 15.54 -9.97
C TRP A 11 10.45 15.36 -9.28
N PHE A 12 10.05 14.12 -9.01
CA PHE A 12 8.77 13.82 -8.36
C PHE A 12 8.73 14.33 -6.92
N LYS A 13 9.80 14.15 -6.14
CA LYS A 13 9.95 14.77 -4.81
C LYS A 13 9.83 16.30 -4.89
N GLY A 14 10.43 16.90 -5.92
CA GLY A 14 10.29 18.33 -6.22
C GLY A 14 8.83 18.74 -6.44
N GLN A 15 8.04 17.92 -7.13
CA GLN A 15 6.59 18.16 -7.27
C GLN A 15 5.87 18.04 -5.93
N CYS A 16 6.16 17.01 -5.13
CA CYS A 16 5.56 16.87 -3.79
C CYS A 16 5.83 18.11 -2.91
N LYS A 17 7.07 18.61 -2.91
CA LYS A 17 7.44 19.82 -2.17
C LYS A 17 6.72 21.07 -2.68
N LYS A 18 6.60 21.24 -4.00
CA LYS A 18 5.84 22.36 -4.61
C LYS A 18 4.37 22.34 -4.22
N SER A 19 3.80 21.14 -4.05
CA SER A 19 2.42 20.95 -3.60
C SER A 19 2.24 21.07 -2.08
N GLY A 20 3.29 21.42 -1.32
CA GLY A 20 3.22 21.55 0.13
C GLY A 20 3.06 20.22 0.88
N LEU A 21 3.37 19.09 0.23
CA LEU A 21 3.30 17.77 0.87
C LEU A 21 4.49 17.57 1.83
N PRO A 22 4.33 16.70 2.85
CA PRO A 22 5.41 16.30 3.74
C PRO A 22 6.65 15.77 2.99
N ASN A 23 7.83 15.97 3.58
CA ASN A 23 9.12 15.65 2.94
C ASN A 23 9.34 14.13 2.70
N ASP A 24 8.60 13.28 3.40
CA ASP A 24 8.57 11.83 3.25
C ASP A 24 7.72 11.36 2.06
N CYS A 25 6.96 12.25 1.42
CA CYS A 25 6.23 11.95 0.20
C CYS A 25 7.17 11.75 -0.99
N GLY A 26 7.01 10.64 -1.71
CA GLY A 26 7.79 10.34 -2.91
C GLY A 26 7.25 9.13 -3.67
N CYS A 27 7.85 8.79 -4.82
CA CYS A 27 7.34 7.73 -5.70
C CYS A 27 7.20 6.37 -5.00
N HIS A 28 8.19 5.98 -4.21
CA HIS A 28 8.15 4.70 -3.49
C HIS A 28 7.06 4.70 -2.42
N GLY A 29 6.87 5.80 -1.70
CA GLY A 29 5.78 5.99 -0.74
C GLY A 29 4.41 5.90 -1.42
N LEU A 30 4.25 6.54 -2.58
CA LEU A 30 3.02 6.46 -3.38
C LEU A 30 2.69 5.02 -3.79
N ARG A 31 3.69 4.24 -4.20
CA ARG A 31 3.50 2.82 -4.53
C ARG A 31 3.04 2.02 -3.31
N LYS A 32 3.64 2.23 -2.13
CA LYS A 32 3.21 1.59 -0.88
C LYS A 32 1.78 1.98 -0.50
N ALA A 33 1.44 3.26 -0.65
CA ALA A 33 0.11 3.77 -0.37
C ALA A 33 -0.95 3.11 -1.26
N GLY A 34 -0.69 3.00 -2.57
CA GLY A 34 -1.59 2.30 -3.50
C GLY A 34 -1.83 0.84 -3.12
N ALA A 35 -0.77 0.10 -2.78
CA ALA A 35 -0.88 -1.29 -2.35
C ALA A 35 -1.68 -1.43 -1.05
N THR A 36 -1.48 -0.50 -0.11
CA THR A 36 -2.22 -0.45 1.16
C THR A 36 -3.70 -0.13 0.93
N ILE A 37 -4.03 0.81 0.05
CA ILE A 37 -5.42 1.15 -0.28
C ILE A 37 -6.13 -0.05 -0.90
N LEU A 38 -5.50 -0.72 -1.88
CA LEU A 38 -6.09 -1.88 -2.53
C LEU A 38 -6.23 -3.07 -1.57
N ALA A 39 -5.24 -3.34 -0.73
CA ALA A 39 -5.34 -4.38 0.30
C ALA A 39 -6.50 -4.12 1.26
N ASN A 40 -6.66 -2.87 1.75
CA ASN A 40 -7.79 -2.50 2.61
C ASN A 40 -9.14 -2.58 1.89
N ALA A 41 -9.17 -2.37 0.56
CA ALA A 41 -10.35 -2.57 -0.26
C ALA A 41 -10.69 -4.06 -0.52
N GLY A 42 -9.84 -4.99 -0.07
CA GLY A 42 -10.07 -6.44 -0.17
C GLY A 42 -9.33 -7.11 -1.32
N ALA A 43 -8.38 -6.44 -1.97
CA ALA A 43 -7.53 -7.08 -2.97
C ALA A 43 -6.68 -8.19 -2.31
N SER A 44 -6.68 -9.37 -2.93
CA SER A 44 -5.87 -10.50 -2.54
C SER A 44 -4.38 -10.28 -2.85
N SER A 45 -3.52 -11.06 -2.20
CA SER A 45 -2.07 -11.01 -2.43
C SER A 45 -1.73 -11.24 -3.90
N TYR A 46 -2.44 -12.14 -4.60
CA TYR A 46 -2.19 -12.44 -6.01
C TYR A 46 -2.63 -11.32 -6.95
N GLU A 47 -3.74 -10.63 -6.65
CA GLU A 47 -4.16 -9.45 -7.42
C GLU A 47 -3.14 -8.31 -7.27
N LEU A 48 -2.63 -8.09 -6.06
CA LEU A 48 -1.56 -7.12 -5.84
C LEU A 48 -0.27 -7.53 -6.55
N MET A 49 0.09 -8.82 -6.53
CA MET A 49 1.25 -9.32 -7.27
C MET A 49 1.12 -9.06 -8.77
N ALA A 50 -0.04 -9.33 -9.36
CA ALA A 50 -0.30 -9.11 -10.77
C ALA A 50 -0.21 -7.62 -11.13
N MET A 51 -0.82 -6.74 -10.33
CA MET A 51 -0.80 -5.30 -10.58
C MET A 51 0.59 -4.67 -10.42
N TYR A 52 1.32 -5.08 -9.37
CA TYR A 52 2.62 -4.48 -9.03
C TYR A 52 3.82 -5.22 -9.62
N GLY A 53 3.61 -6.34 -10.33
CA GLY A 53 4.66 -7.16 -10.91
C GLY A 53 5.57 -7.80 -9.86
N TRP A 54 5.04 -8.12 -8.68
CA TRP A 54 5.82 -8.80 -7.65
C TRP A 54 5.89 -10.29 -7.94
N SER A 55 7.10 -10.85 -7.99
CA SER A 55 7.34 -12.27 -8.20
C SER A 55 7.22 -13.10 -6.92
N LYS A 56 7.34 -12.47 -5.75
CA LYS A 56 7.28 -13.13 -4.44
C LYS A 56 6.04 -12.68 -3.67
N SER A 57 5.29 -13.64 -3.13
CA SER A 57 4.06 -13.37 -2.38
C SER A 57 4.31 -12.57 -1.11
N ASN A 58 5.47 -12.75 -0.47
CA ASN A 58 5.83 -12.06 0.76
C ASN A 58 5.77 -10.53 0.63
N MET A 59 5.99 -9.96 -0.55
CA MET A 59 5.89 -8.52 -0.79
C MET A 59 4.45 -8.02 -0.78
N ALA A 60 3.52 -8.80 -1.33
CA ALA A 60 2.10 -8.48 -1.32
C ALA A 60 1.46 -8.74 0.05
N GLU A 61 1.87 -9.84 0.68
CA GLU A 61 1.38 -10.27 1.99
C GLU A 61 1.60 -9.24 3.10
N VAL A 62 2.65 -8.40 3.00
CA VAL A 62 2.87 -7.30 3.95
C VAL A 62 1.64 -6.38 4.03
N TYR A 63 0.98 -6.12 2.91
CA TYR A 63 -0.18 -5.22 2.86
C TYR A 63 -1.48 -5.95 3.24
N THR A 64 -1.68 -7.17 2.72
CA THR A 64 -2.91 -7.93 2.98
C THR A 64 -3.01 -8.41 4.42
N LYS A 65 -1.90 -8.83 5.05
CA LYS A 65 -1.89 -9.25 6.46
C LYS A 65 -2.31 -8.14 7.42
N ASP A 66 -1.93 -6.89 7.16
CA ASP A 66 -2.35 -5.76 8.00
C ASP A 66 -3.84 -5.43 7.81
N ALA A 67 -4.31 -5.44 6.56
CA ALA A 67 -5.72 -5.26 6.23
C ALA A 67 -6.60 -6.37 6.86
N ASP A 68 -6.19 -7.62 6.70
CA ASP A 68 -6.88 -8.80 7.24
C ASP A 68 -6.93 -8.76 8.76
N ARG A 69 -5.84 -8.37 9.43
CA ARG A 69 -5.81 -8.24 10.89
C ARG A 69 -6.89 -7.28 11.40
N LYS A 70 -7.04 -6.13 10.77
CA LYS A 70 -8.08 -5.13 11.12
C LYS A 70 -9.48 -5.67 10.88
N LYS A 71 -9.70 -6.31 9.73
CA LYS A 71 -11.00 -6.90 9.36
C LYS A 71 -11.41 -8.03 10.31
N LEU A 72 -10.48 -8.95 10.57
CA LEU A 72 -10.70 -10.08 11.46
C LEU A 72 -10.96 -9.63 12.90
N ALA A 73 -10.20 -8.64 13.41
CA ALA A 73 -10.45 -8.09 14.73
C ALA A 73 -11.88 -7.55 14.87
N SER A 74 -12.31 -6.69 13.94
CA SER A 74 -13.69 -6.16 13.93
C SER A 74 -14.73 -7.27 13.80
N TYR A 75 -14.49 -8.27 12.94
CA TYR A 75 -15.40 -9.40 12.76
C TYR A 75 -15.53 -10.22 14.05
N THR A 76 -14.42 -10.58 14.68
CA THR A 76 -14.38 -11.40 15.88
C THR A 76 -15.02 -10.70 17.08
N VAL A 77 -14.83 -9.38 17.25
CA VAL A 77 -15.54 -8.61 18.29
C VAL A 77 -17.05 -8.67 18.09
N ASN A 78 -17.53 -8.50 16.85
CA ASN A 78 -18.95 -8.62 16.55
C ASN A 78 -19.49 -10.05 16.78
N LEU A 79 -18.68 -11.07 16.49
CA LEU A 79 -19.06 -12.45 16.76
C LEU A 79 -19.19 -12.71 18.27
N LEU A 80 -18.24 -12.23 19.08
CA LEU A 80 -18.30 -12.32 20.54
C LEU A 80 -19.58 -11.67 21.07
N ALA A 81 -19.89 -10.44 20.64
CA ALA A 81 -21.07 -9.71 21.08
C ALA A 81 -22.41 -10.40 20.74
N LYS A 82 -22.44 -11.29 19.75
CA LYS A 82 -23.65 -12.06 19.37
C LYS A 82 -23.83 -13.35 20.18
N ASN A 83 -22.80 -13.79 20.90
CA ASN A 83 -22.77 -15.08 21.59
C ASN A 83 -22.65 -14.93 23.12
N ILE A 84 -22.78 -13.71 23.64
CA ILE A 84 -22.93 -13.37 25.06
C ILE A 84 -24.26 -12.66 25.25
#